data_AF-A0A438CJN1-F1
#
_entry.id   AF-A0A438CJN1-F1
#
_cell.length_a   1.000
_cell.length_b   1.000
_cell.length_c   1.000
_cell.angle_alpha   90.00
_cell.angle_beta   90.00
_cell.angle_gamma   90.00
#
_symmetry.space_group_name_H-M   'P 1'
#
loop_
_entity.id
_entity.type
_entity.pdbx_description
1 polymer ?
#
loop_
_entity_poly.entity_id
_entity_poly.type
_entity_poly.pdbx_seq_one_letter_code
_entity_poly.pdbx_strand_id
1 'polypeptide(L)'
;MGFDPLRCSFVKAVQVIYEGTESAWEHRMEVYRRCGWTDYEIMLMFRQGPYIMKSSEKKIMSGMDFLVNRMGWQPAAIARFPIVFLLNLEKRTIPRCSVVKVLRMKGLVKKDLSLSAILACKGFSWISETNSFAFARTPIFHIDSLLKHKAPKWGFWIAPKLSYIGRSD
;
A
#
# COMPACT_ATOMS: atom_id res chain seq x y z
N MET A 1 -16.30 17.10 11.59
CA MET A 1 -15.63 15.92 10.99
C MET A 1 -16.17 15.51 9.61
N GLY A 2 -17.35 16.00 9.16
CA GLY A 2 -17.82 15.80 7.77
C GLY A 2 -18.25 14.37 7.43
N PHE A 3 -18.70 13.61 8.43
CA PHE A 3 -19.29 12.30 8.24
C PHE A 3 -20.81 12.42 8.18
N ASP A 4 -21.43 11.58 7.35
CA ASP A 4 -22.86 11.32 7.38
C ASP A 4 -23.18 10.37 8.55
N PRO A 5 -23.97 10.80 9.56
CA PRO A 5 -24.32 9.99 10.72
C PRO A 5 -25.01 8.66 10.38
N LEU A 6 -25.64 8.57 9.20
CA LEU A 6 -26.38 7.38 8.77
C LEU A 6 -25.48 6.30 8.16
N ARG A 7 -24.19 6.59 7.93
CA ARG A 7 -23.25 5.65 7.32
C ARG A 7 -22.42 4.92 8.36
N CYS A 8 -22.10 3.65 8.09
CA CYS A 8 -21.22 2.88 8.97
C CYS A 8 -19.82 3.50 9.17
N SER A 9 -19.38 4.37 8.25
CA SER A 9 -18.15 5.16 8.40
C SER A 9 -18.19 6.09 9.61
N PHE A 10 -19.35 6.64 9.97
CA PHE A 10 -19.50 7.47 11.16
C PHE A 10 -19.28 6.66 12.44
N VAL A 11 -19.95 5.51 12.58
CA VAL A 11 -19.77 4.61 13.73
C VAL A 11 -18.31 4.18 13.87
N LYS A 12 -17.66 3.83 12.76
CA LYS A 12 -16.23 3.48 12.74
C LYS A 12 -15.34 4.65 13.16
N ALA A 13 -15.68 5.88 12.76
CA ALA A 13 -14.94 7.07 13.15
C ALA A 13 -15.06 7.36 14.65
N VAL A 14 -16.29 7.32 15.18
CA VAL A 14 -16.55 7.46 16.62
C VAL A 14 -15.79 6.40 17.39
N GLN A 15 -15.84 5.14 16.95
CA GLN A 15 -15.08 4.06 17.57
C GLN A 15 -13.57 4.34 17.59
N VAL A 16 -12.99 4.78 16.48
CA VAL A 16 -11.55 5.09 16.40
C VAL A 16 -11.16 6.22 17.34
N ILE A 17 -12.00 7.26 17.44
CA ILE A 17 -11.76 8.41 18.31
C ILE A 17 -11.88 7.99 19.77
N TYR A 18 -12.94 7.24 20.12
CA TYR A 18 -13.18 6.79 21.48
C TYR A 18 -12.08 5.85 22.01
N GLU A 19 -11.54 4.97 21.15
CA GLU A 19 -10.45 4.08 21.53
C GLU A 19 -9.07 4.78 21.62
N GLY A 20 -8.96 6.02 21.13
CA GLY A 20 -7.71 6.77 21.12
C GLY A 20 -7.65 7.81 22.25
N THR A 21 -6.45 8.02 22.79
CA THR A 21 -6.18 9.25 23.55
C THR A 21 -5.91 10.42 22.60
N GLU A 22 -6.12 11.64 23.07
CA GLU A 22 -5.79 12.87 22.34
C GLU A 22 -4.31 12.88 21.91
N SER A 23 -3.40 12.54 22.82
CA SER A 23 -1.96 12.42 22.54
C SER A 23 -1.65 11.38 21.46
N ALA A 24 -2.34 10.24 21.44
CA ALA A 24 -2.15 9.23 20.41
C ALA A 24 -2.68 9.71 19.05
N TRP A 25 -3.77 10.49 19.05
CA TRP A 25 -4.30 11.12 17.84
C TRP A 25 -3.33 12.15 17.26
N GLU A 26 -2.79 13.04 18.08
CA GLU A 26 -1.79 14.04 17.69
C GLU A 26 -0.52 13.38 17.15
N HIS A 27 0.00 12.35 17.84
CA HIS A 27 1.16 11.59 17.36
C HIS A 27 0.91 10.98 15.98
N ARG A 28 -0.28 10.42 15.73
CA ARG A 28 -0.64 9.87 14.41
C ARG A 28 -0.68 10.97 13.36
N MET A 29 -1.29 12.11 13.67
CA MET A 29 -1.32 13.28 12.77
C MET A 29 0.10 13.73 12.40
N GLU A 30 1.00 13.82 13.38
CA GLU A 30 2.44 14.13 13.18
C GLU A 30 3.10 13.15 12.21
N VAL A 31 2.89 11.85 12.39
CA VAL A 31 3.41 10.81 11.50
C VAL A 31 2.92 11.00 10.07
N TYR A 32 1.63 11.30 9.88
CA TYR A 32 1.08 11.55 8.56
C TYR A 32 1.63 12.84 7.93
N ARG A 33 1.86 13.91 8.71
CA ARG A 33 2.50 15.14 8.22
C ARG A 33 3.95 14.89 7.77
N ARG A 34 4.71 14.09 8.51
CA ARG A 34 6.07 13.66 8.13
C ARG A 34 6.10 12.86 6.83
N CYS A 35 4.99 12.25 6.44
CA CYS A 35 4.83 11.58 5.15
C CYS A 35 4.51 12.53 3.98
N GLY A 36 4.44 13.85 4.24
CA GLY A 36 4.20 14.88 3.23
C GLY A 36 2.73 15.18 2.96
N TRP A 37 1.82 14.77 3.84
CA TRP A 37 0.39 15.06 3.70
C TRP A 37 -0.02 16.29 4.50
N THR A 38 -0.93 17.07 3.93
CA THR A 38 -1.59 18.20 4.60
C THR A 38 -2.67 17.71 5.56
N ASP A 39 -3.01 18.51 6.57
CA ASP A 39 -4.11 18.20 7.51
C ASP A 39 -5.44 17.93 6.78
N TYR A 40 -5.67 18.64 5.66
CA TYR A 40 -6.82 18.40 4.81
C TYR A 40 -6.81 16.99 4.18
N GLU A 41 -5.68 16.56 3.61
CA GLU A 41 -5.54 15.21 3.05
C GLU A 41 -5.66 14.14 4.14
N ILE A 42 -5.11 14.37 5.32
CA ILE A 42 -5.21 13.44 6.45
C ILE A 42 -6.67 13.28 6.88
N MET A 43 -7.41 14.37 6.99
CA MET A 43 -8.84 14.32 7.29
C MET A 43 -9.65 13.67 6.18
N LEU A 44 -9.28 13.86 4.91
CA LEU A 44 -9.90 13.16 3.78
C LEU A 44 -9.68 11.64 3.90
N MET A 45 -8.45 11.21 4.21
CA MET A 45 -8.13 9.80 4.43
C MET A 45 -8.91 9.20 5.60
N PHE A 46 -9.01 9.94 6.71
CA PHE A 46 -9.80 9.51 7.87
C PHE A 46 -11.27 9.33 7.53
N ARG A 47 -11.86 10.21 6.69
CA ARG A 47 -13.23 10.07 6.21
C ARG A 47 -13.42 8.84 5.32
N GLN A 48 -12.45 8.54 4.46
CA GLN A 48 -12.50 7.37 3.58
C GLN A 48 -12.35 6.05 4.34
N GLY A 49 -11.52 6.03 5.38
CA GLY A 49 -11.30 4.84 6.19
C GLY A 49 -10.82 5.20 7.59
N PRO A 50 -11.72 5.29 8.58
CA PRO A 50 -11.33 5.71 9.92
C PRO A 50 -10.24 4.85 10.58
N TYR A 51 -10.23 3.55 10.27
CA TYR A 51 -9.23 2.61 10.79
C TYR A 51 -7.80 2.87 10.34
N ILE A 52 -7.58 3.73 9.33
CA ILE A 52 -6.23 4.12 8.91
C ILE A 52 -5.49 4.78 10.09
N MET A 53 -6.19 5.57 10.90
CA MET A 53 -5.63 6.16 12.12
C MET A 53 -5.23 5.11 13.17
N LYS A 54 -5.71 3.87 13.10
CA LYS A 54 -5.26 2.79 13.99
C LYS A 54 -3.95 2.11 13.52
N SER A 55 -3.42 2.48 12.36
CA SER A 55 -2.18 1.90 11.85
C SER A 55 -0.99 2.33 12.69
N SER A 56 -0.05 1.42 12.94
CA SER A 56 1.19 1.77 13.65
C SER A 56 2.09 2.64 12.78
N GLU A 57 2.87 3.52 13.42
CA GLU A 57 3.86 4.37 12.73
C GLU A 57 4.80 3.53 11.86
N LYS A 58 5.32 2.42 12.40
CA LYS A 58 6.17 1.48 11.64
C LYS A 58 5.51 1.04 10.33
N LYS A 59 4.22 0.71 10.36
CA LYS A 59 3.49 0.26 9.16
C LYS A 59 3.33 1.39 8.13
N ILE A 60 3.01 2.60 8.59
CA ILE A 60 2.86 3.78 7.73
C ILE A 60 4.20 4.12 7.08
N MET A 61 5.26 4.24 7.88
CA MET A 61 6.60 4.60 7.42
C MET A 61 7.16 3.56 6.44
N SER A 62 7.03 2.26 6.74
CA SER A 62 7.44 1.20 5.80
C SER A 62 6.63 1.20 4.50
N GLY A 63 5.32 1.50 4.59
CA GLY A 63 4.47 1.62 3.40
C GLY A 63 4.86 2.82 2.53
N MET A 64 5.15 3.97 3.16
CA MET A 64 5.59 5.18 2.46
C MET A 64 6.98 5.03 1.84
N ASP A 65 7.95 4.41 2.54
CA ASP A 65 9.25 4.07 1.94
C ASP A 65 9.08 3.23 0.67
N PHE A 66 8.24 2.20 0.74
CA PHE A 66 8.01 1.35 -0.41
C PHE A 66 7.30 2.10 -1.56
N LEU A 67 6.20 2.80 -1.28
CA LEU A 67 5.39 3.42 -2.33
C LEU A 67 6.06 4.66 -2.94
N VAL A 68 6.68 5.50 -2.13
CA VAL A 68 7.32 6.74 -2.59
C VAL A 68 8.73 6.44 -3.08
N ASN A 69 9.62 5.93 -2.23
CA ASN A 69 11.05 5.80 -2.57
C ASN A 69 11.30 4.67 -3.56
N ARG A 70 10.67 3.49 -3.38
CA ARG A 70 10.94 2.33 -4.24
C ARG A 70 10.07 2.30 -5.49
N MET A 71 8.82 2.74 -5.39
CA MET A 71 7.86 2.66 -6.48
C MET A 71 7.68 3.99 -7.24
N GLY A 72 8.12 5.13 -6.68
CA GLY A 72 8.06 6.44 -7.32
C GLY A 72 6.67 7.08 -7.33
N TRP A 73 5.79 6.70 -6.40
CA TRP A 73 4.44 7.25 -6.32
C TRP A 73 4.43 8.60 -5.60
N GLN A 74 3.58 9.50 -6.07
CA GLN A 74 3.35 10.78 -5.40
C GLN A 74 2.53 10.59 -4.11
N PRO A 75 2.91 11.21 -2.98
CA PRO A 75 2.14 11.12 -1.73
C PRO A 75 0.66 11.48 -1.90
N ALA A 76 0.34 12.51 -2.68
CA ALA A 76 -1.04 12.89 -2.99
C ALA A 76 -1.83 11.77 -3.72
N ALA A 77 -1.17 10.97 -4.56
CA ALA A 77 -1.81 9.83 -5.21
C ALA A 77 -2.13 8.70 -4.22
N ILE A 78 -1.28 8.53 -3.19
CA ILE A 78 -1.47 7.57 -2.10
C ILE A 78 -2.61 8.02 -1.17
N ALA A 79 -2.72 9.32 -0.89
CA ALA A 79 -3.79 9.90 -0.07
C ALA A 79 -5.20 9.64 -0.63
N ARG A 80 -5.33 9.48 -1.96
CA ARG A 80 -6.60 9.10 -2.60
C ARG A 80 -7.00 7.64 -2.37
N PHE A 81 -6.06 6.80 -1.97
CA PHE A 81 -6.30 5.38 -1.69
C PHE A 81 -5.59 4.92 -0.40
N PRO A 82 -5.98 5.48 0.75
CA PRO A 82 -5.28 5.26 2.01
C PRO A 82 -5.52 3.87 2.60
N ILE A 83 -6.47 3.11 2.04
CA ILE A 83 -6.73 1.71 2.36
C ILE A 83 -5.49 0.83 2.14
N VAL A 84 -4.53 1.27 1.33
CA VAL A 84 -3.23 0.60 1.16
C VAL A 84 -2.53 0.30 2.50
N PHE A 85 -2.68 1.17 3.50
CA PHE A 85 -2.09 0.98 4.84
C PHE A 85 -2.88 0.00 5.71
N LEU A 86 -4.12 -0.34 5.36
CA LEU A 86 -4.90 -1.37 6.03
C LEU A 86 -4.55 -2.77 5.50
N LEU A 87 -4.02 -2.87 4.29
CA LEU A 87 -3.60 -4.14 3.69
C LEU A 87 -2.30 -4.67 4.30
N ASN A 88 -1.99 -5.94 4.05
CA ASN A 88 -0.69 -6.51 4.41
C ASN A 88 0.35 -6.08 3.37
N LEU A 89 1.34 -5.30 3.80
CA LEU A 89 2.36 -4.72 2.94
C LEU A 89 3.18 -5.82 2.24
N GLU A 90 3.68 -6.79 3.00
CA GLU A 90 4.57 -7.86 2.51
C GLU A 90 3.85 -8.88 1.63
N LYS A 91 2.65 -9.29 2.03
CA LYS A 91 1.92 -10.37 1.35
C LYS A 91 1.11 -9.88 0.15
N ARG A 92 0.72 -8.59 0.10
CA ARG A 92 -0.23 -8.09 -0.90
C ARG A 92 0.30 -6.88 -1.67
N THR A 93 0.72 -5.83 -0.97
CA THR A 93 1.08 -4.57 -1.62
C THR A 93 2.41 -4.70 -2.38
N ILE A 94 3.46 -5.22 -1.74
CA ILE A 94 4.79 -5.37 -2.33
C ILE A 94 4.77 -6.25 -3.59
N PRO A 95 4.19 -7.48 -3.57
CA PRO A 95 4.20 -8.35 -4.74
C PRO A 95 3.48 -7.72 -5.95
N ARG A 96 2.30 -7.12 -5.74
CA ARG A 96 1.49 -6.55 -6.82
C ARG A 96 2.12 -5.30 -7.42
N CYS A 97 2.57 -4.37 -6.58
CA CYS A 97 3.25 -3.17 -7.05
C CYS A 97 4.55 -3.51 -7.79
N SER A 98 5.32 -4.49 -7.31
CA SER A 98 6.56 -4.92 -7.97
C SER A 98 6.30 -5.47 -9.39
N VAL A 99 5.25 -6.26 -9.58
CA VAL A 99 4.86 -6.73 -10.92
C VAL A 99 4.53 -5.55 -11.84
N VAL A 100 3.75 -4.59 -11.37
CA VAL A 100 3.42 -3.37 -12.15
C VAL A 100 4.69 -2.58 -12.52
N LYS A 101 5.66 -2.47 -11.60
CA LYS A 101 6.95 -1.83 -11.89
C LYS A 101 7.68 -2.51 -13.04
N VAL A 102 7.74 -3.84 -13.03
CA VAL A 102 8.38 -4.62 -14.10
C VAL A 102 7.63 -4.47 -15.42
N LEU A 103 6.30 -4.53 -15.40
CA LEU A 103 5.48 -4.33 -16.61
C LEU A 103 5.68 -2.94 -17.23
N ARG A 104 5.81 -1.91 -16.38
CA ARG A 104 6.14 -0.55 -16.80
C ARG A 104 7.53 -0.47 -17.42
N MET A 105 8.54 -1.07 -16.77
CA MET A 105 9.91 -1.11 -17.31
C MET A 105 10.00 -1.84 -18.66
N LYS A 106 9.14 -2.84 -18.89
CA LYS A 106 9.05 -3.57 -20.17
C LYS A 106 8.19 -2.88 -21.23
N GLY A 107 7.60 -1.73 -20.92
CA GLY A 107 6.72 -1.00 -21.85
C GLY A 107 5.37 -1.68 -22.13
N LEU A 108 4.99 -2.70 -21.33
CA LEU A 108 3.72 -3.42 -21.48
C LEU A 108 2.54 -2.62 -20.92
N VAL A 109 2.81 -1.62 -20.07
CA VAL A 109 1.82 -0.73 -19.48
C VAL A 109 2.22 0.70 -19.79
N LYS A 110 1.41 1.39 -20.60
CA LYS A 110 1.66 2.76 -21.05
C LYS A 110 1.09 3.84 -20.11
N LYS A 111 0.09 3.50 -19.30
CA LYS A 111 -0.59 4.42 -18.38
C LYS A 111 -0.33 4.01 -16.95
N ASP A 112 -0.10 4.98 -16.07
CA ASP A 112 0.02 4.72 -14.64
C ASP A 112 -1.29 4.10 -14.12
N LEU A 113 -1.20 2.83 -13.71
CA LEU A 113 -2.31 2.13 -13.05
C LEU A 113 -2.55 2.78 -11.70
N SER A 114 -3.81 2.98 -11.32
CA SER A 114 -4.17 3.55 -10.02
C SER A 114 -3.95 2.53 -8.90
N LEU A 115 -3.60 3.01 -7.70
CA LEU A 115 -3.37 2.15 -6.52
C LEU A 115 -4.63 1.34 -6.21
N SER A 116 -5.80 1.95 -6.42
CA SER A 116 -7.09 1.27 -6.31
C SER A 116 -7.19 0.09 -7.29
N ALA A 117 -6.88 0.26 -8.58
CA ALA A 117 -6.91 -0.83 -9.55
C ALA A 117 -5.92 -1.96 -9.21
N ILE A 118 -4.73 -1.62 -8.69
CA ILE A 118 -3.72 -2.61 -8.32
C ILE A 118 -4.14 -3.41 -7.07
N LEU A 119 -4.82 -2.76 -6.13
CA LEU A 119 -5.08 -3.32 -4.80
C LEU A 119 -6.54 -3.73 -4.54
N ALA A 120 -7.48 -3.41 -5.42
CA ALA A 120 -8.91 -3.73 -5.26
C ALA A 120 -9.23 -5.23 -5.29
N CYS A 121 -8.56 -6.04 -6.12
CA CYS A 121 -8.97 -7.43 -6.35
C CYS A 121 -8.59 -8.34 -5.17
N LYS A 122 -9.53 -9.05 -4.56
CA LYS A 122 -9.23 -10.13 -3.60
C LYS A 122 -8.88 -11.40 -4.40
N GLY A 123 -7.67 -11.95 -4.24
CA GLY A 123 -7.27 -13.24 -4.84
C GLY A 123 -6.42 -13.18 -6.12
N PHE A 124 -6.15 -14.36 -6.69
CA PHE A 124 -5.34 -14.62 -7.91
C PHE A 124 -5.91 -13.94 -9.18
N SER A 125 -7.14 -13.42 -9.15
CA SER A 125 -7.81 -12.76 -10.29
C SER A 125 -7.17 -11.44 -10.73
N TRP A 126 -6.28 -10.86 -9.90
CA TRP A 126 -5.59 -9.63 -10.26
C TRP A 126 -4.76 -9.80 -11.54
N ILE A 127 -4.13 -10.96 -11.75
CA ILE A 127 -3.32 -11.21 -12.95
C ILE A 127 -4.22 -11.28 -14.20
N SER A 128 -5.39 -11.92 -14.11
CA SER A 128 -6.37 -11.97 -15.20
C SER A 128 -6.99 -10.59 -15.50
N GLU A 129 -7.19 -9.75 -14.48
CA GLU A 129 -7.69 -8.38 -14.68
C GLU A 129 -6.61 -7.45 -15.25
N THR A 130 -5.35 -7.58 -14.83
CA THR A 130 -4.24 -6.89 -15.52
C THR A 130 -4.09 -7.35 -16.96
N ASN A 131 -4.41 -8.62 -17.27
CA ASN A 131 -4.47 -9.10 -18.64
C ASN A 131 -5.66 -8.52 -19.40
N SER A 132 -6.82 -8.32 -18.77
CA SER A 132 -7.99 -7.69 -19.39
C SER A 132 -7.77 -6.20 -19.73
N PHE A 133 -7.06 -5.46 -18.87
CA PHE A 133 -6.73 -4.05 -19.12
C PHE A 133 -5.47 -3.83 -19.99
N ALA A 134 -4.58 -4.83 -20.15
CA ALA A 134 -3.32 -4.70 -20.90
C ALA A 134 -3.24 -5.51 -22.20
N PHE A 135 -4.10 -6.52 -22.43
CA PHE A 135 -4.04 -7.37 -23.62
C PHE A 135 -5.30 -7.26 -24.47
N ALA A 136 -5.50 -6.10 -25.10
CA ALA A 136 -6.36 -6.02 -26.27
C ALA A 136 -5.59 -6.20 -27.60
N ARG A 137 -4.26 -6.47 -27.59
CA ARG A 137 -3.50 -6.48 -28.87
C ARG A 137 -2.17 -7.23 -28.97
N THR A 138 -1.91 -8.26 -28.17
CA THR A 138 -0.78 -9.16 -28.44
C THR A 138 -1.18 -10.64 -28.31
N PRO A 139 -0.78 -11.50 -29.27
CA PRO A 139 -1.18 -12.91 -29.26
C PRO A 139 -0.61 -13.61 -28.04
N ILE A 140 -1.49 -14.32 -27.33
CA ILE A 140 -1.20 -15.12 -26.15
C ILE A 140 -0.41 -16.35 -26.61
N PHE A 141 0.90 -16.26 -26.64
CA PHE A 141 1.77 -17.42 -26.54
C PHE A 141 3.02 -17.02 -25.74
N HIS A 142 3.34 -17.84 -24.71
CA HIS A 142 4.55 -17.78 -23.88
C HIS A 142 4.62 -16.75 -22.73
N ILE A 143 3.80 -16.94 -21.69
CA ILE A 143 4.15 -16.48 -20.33
C ILE A 143 4.73 -17.64 -19.49
N ASP A 144 4.30 -18.89 -19.71
CA ASP A 144 4.80 -20.07 -18.98
C ASP A 144 6.27 -20.39 -19.23
N SER A 145 6.83 -19.96 -20.37
CA SER A 145 8.25 -20.12 -20.69
C SER A 145 9.15 -19.13 -19.92
N LEU A 146 8.62 -17.95 -19.56
CA LEU A 146 9.39 -16.89 -18.90
C LEU A 146 9.62 -17.13 -17.39
N LEU A 147 8.85 -18.02 -16.76
CA LEU A 147 9.05 -18.40 -15.36
C LEU A 147 10.04 -19.56 -15.18
N LYS A 148 10.32 -20.34 -16.23
CA LYS A 148 11.17 -21.55 -16.13
C LYS A 148 12.65 -21.33 -16.40
N HIS A 149 13.06 -20.29 -17.13
CA HIS A 149 14.45 -20.18 -17.62
C HIS A 149 15.31 -19.01 -17.11
N LYS A 150 14.78 -18.07 -16.31
CA LYS A 150 15.60 -17.02 -15.68
C LYS A 150 15.06 -16.63 -14.30
N ALA A 151 15.26 -17.50 -13.32
CA ALA A 151 15.27 -17.09 -11.92
C ALA A 151 16.66 -16.51 -11.60
N PRO A 152 16.86 -15.19 -11.50
CA PRO A 152 18.00 -14.68 -10.76
C PRO A 152 17.81 -15.09 -9.29
N LYS A 153 18.88 -15.55 -8.65
CA LYS A 153 18.92 -15.99 -7.25
C LYS A 153 18.36 -14.89 -6.32
N TRP A 154 17.08 -14.92 -6.00
CA TRP A 154 16.43 -14.00 -5.04
C TRP A 154 16.69 -14.39 -3.57
N GLY A 155 17.88 -14.93 -3.28
CA GLY A 155 18.31 -15.38 -1.95
C GLY A 155 19.11 -14.37 -1.14
N PHE A 156 19.21 -13.10 -1.56
CA PHE A 156 20.14 -12.14 -0.94
C PHE A 156 19.49 -10.93 -0.24
N TRP A 157 18.17 -10.83 -0.17
CA TRP A 157 17.49 -9.73 0.54
C TRP A 157 16.49 -10.17 1.62
N ILE A 158 16.45 -11.46 1.96
CA ILE A 158 15.69 -11.96 3.11
C ILE A 158 16.67 -12.64 4.07
N ALA A 159 17.32 -11.84 4.92
CA ALA A 159 17.87 -12.30 6.18
C ALA A 159 17.72 -11.16 7.22
N PRO A 160 17.15 -11.42 8.40
CA PRO A 160 17.02 -10.44 9.46
C PRO A 160 18.39 -10.25 10.15
N LYS A 161 18.90 -9.02 10.19
CA LYS A 161 19.92 -8.66 11.19
C LYS A 161 19.24 -8.56 12.55
N LEU A 162 19.20 -9.68 13.27
CA LEU A 162 19.15 -9.70 14.73
C LEU A 162 20.59 -9.94 15.21
N SER A 163 21.26 -8.89 15.67
CA SER A 163 22.42 -8.99 16.54
C SER A 163 22.54 -7.74 17.41
N TYR A 164 22.90 -7.96 18.68
CA TYR A 164 23.06 -7.04 19.82
C TYR A 164 21.73 -6.65 20.48
N ILE A 165 21.43 -7.04 21.73
CA ILE A 165 22.24 -6.91 22.94
C ILE A 165 22.20 -8.19 23.79
N GLY A 166 23.35 -8.60 24.31
CA GLY A 166 23.47 -9.66 25.32
C GLY A 166 23.56 -9.11 26.74
N ARG A 167 22.95 -9.87 27.66
CA ARG A 167 23.46 -10.40 28.95
C ARG A 167 23.81 -9.45 30.12
N SER A 168 23.14 -9.68 31.26
CA SER A 168 23.54 -9.57 32.69
C SER A 168 22.24 -9.41 33.51
N ASP A 169 21.86 -10.17 34.53
CA ASP A 169 22.44 -11.26 35.34
C ASP A 169 21.30 -12.21 35.77
#